data_AF-A0A9P7WZC5-F1
#
_entry.id   AF-A0A9P7WZC5-F1
#
_cell.length_a   1.000
_cell.length_b   1.000
_cell.length_c   1.000
_cell.angle_alpha   90.00
_cell.angle_beta   90.00
_cell.angle_gamma   90.00
#
_symmetry.space_group_name_H-M   'P 1'
#
loop_
_entity.id
_entity.type
_entity.pdbx_description
1 polymer ?
#
loop_
_entity_poly.entity_id
_entity_poly.type
_entity_poly.pdbx_seq_one_letter_code
_entity_poly.pdbx_strand_id
1 'polypeptide(L)'
;MEHLETEMCHAGVDFDWDDNCIHCFPHIINIAVQHLLSELISISNGAEDTEFLPHAAGDEDLQSYQQALARDPISLCRAVVRNLHVSSIRHEEFGRITRALLLPSLQLLRDVDTRWDSVYEMIDRAIEMRQAIDHYTNNSDFWHAHKNVCLTDME
;
A
#
# COMPACT_ATOMS: atom_id res chain seq x y z
N MET A 1 28.37 9.11 -18.44
CA MET A 1 28.82 7.80 -17.93
C MET A 1 30.27 7.52 -18.32
N GLU A 2 30.73 7.89 -19.52
CA GLU A 2 32.16 7.82 -19.94
C GLU A 2 33.16 8.45 -18.94
N HIS A 3 32.87 9.64 -18.40
CA HIS A 3 33.75 10.26 -17.40
C HIS A 3 33.85 9.44 -16.11
N LEU A 4 32.75 8.78 -15.70
CA LEU A 4 32.70 7.94 -14.51
C LEU A 4 33.49 6.63 -14.73
N GLU A 5 33.43 6.04 -15.92
CA GLU A 5 34.29 4.92 -16.30
C GLU A 5 35.77 5.27 -16.14
N THR A 6 36.19 6.45 -16.62
CA THR A 6 37.59 6.87 -16.51
C THR A 6 38.04 6.93 -15.05
N GLU A 7 37.23 7.55 -14.18
CA GLU A 7 37.52 7.68 -12.76
C GLU A 7 37.49 6.32 -12.03
N MET A 8 36.54 5.43 -12.36
CA MET A 8 36.42 4.08 -11.79
C MET A 8 37.60 3.19 -12.20
N CYS A 9 38.01 3.25 -13.48
CA CYS A 9 39.18 2.55 -13.99
C CYS A 9 40.47 3.03 -13.30
N HIS A 10 40.61 4.34 -13.06
CA HIS A 10 41.72 4.90 -12.29
C HIS A 10 41.73 4.39 -10.84
N ALA A 11 40.57 4.13 -10.25
CA ALA A 11 40.44 3.52 -8.93
C ALA A 11 40.68 1.99 -8.94
N GLY A 12 40.97 1.38 -10.10
CA GLY A 12 41.18 -0.05 -10.25
C GLY A 12 39.87 -0.86 -10.28
N VAL A 13 38.74 -0.22 -10.51
CA VAL A 13 37.43 -0.86 -10.69
C VAL A 13 37.19 -1.04 -12.19
N ASP A 14 36.92 -2.27 -12.61
CA ASP A 14 36.51 -2.58 -13.99
C ASP A 14 35.08 -2.08 -14.19
N PHE A 15 34.92 -0.97 -14.90
CA PHE A 15 33.65 -0.29 -15.12
C PHE A 15 33.56 0.18 -16.57
N ASP A 16 32.76 -0.50 -17.37
CA ASP A 16 32.34 -0.08 -18.70
C ASP A 16 31.02 0.71 -18.62
N TRP A 17 30.93 1.85 -19.29
CA TRP A 17 29.75 2.70 -19.28
C TRP A 17 28.58 2.16 -20.12
N ASP A 18 28.82 1.22 -21.04
CA ASP A 18 27.77 0.57 -21.84
C ASP A 18 27.18 -0.63 -21.05
N ASP A 19 28.04 -1.46 -20.46
CA ASP A 19 27.61 -2.65 -19.70
C ASP A 19 27.28 -2.39 -18.21
N ASN A 20 27.80 -1.33 -17.58
CA ASN A 20 27.60 -1.07 -16.14
C ASN A 20 26.71 0.16 -15.87
N CYS A 21 25.68 -0.06 -15.04
CA CYS A 21 24.78 1.00 -14.58
C CYS A 21 24.93 1.23 -13.08
N ILE A 22 25.12 2.50 -12.67
CA ILE A 22 24.96 2.89 -11.27
C ILE A 22 23.48 3.10 -10.99
N HIS A 23 22.90 2.23 -10.18
CA HIS A 23 21.55 2.42 -9.68
C HIS A 23 21.51 3.64 -8.76
N CYS A 24 20.56 4.54 -8.99
CA CYS A 24 20.38 5.65 -8.06
C CYS A 24 19.83 5.12 -6.72
N PHE A 25 20.20 5.77 -5.62
CA PHE A 25 19.72 5.38 -4.29
C PHE A 25 18.19 5.21 -4.23
N PRO A 26 17.36 6.13 -4.77
CA PRO A 26 15.91 5.94 -4.79
C PRO A 26 15.45 4.67 -5.52
N HIS A 27 16.15 4.27 -6.59
CA HIS A 27 15.82 3.05 -7.34
C HIS A 27 16.13 1.79 -6.55
N ILE A 28 17.27 1.76 -5.84
CA ILE A 28 17.63 0.64 -4.96
C ILE A 28 16.59 0.49 -3.84
N ILE A 29 16.19 1.60 -3.21
CA ILE A 29 15.15 1.57 -2.17
C ILE A 29 13.81 1.11 -2.76
N ASN A 30 13.43 1.60 -3.94
CA ASN A 30 12.20 1.15 -4.62
C ASN A 30 12.19 -0.36 -4.85
N ILE A 31 13.28 -0.92 -5.38
CA ILE A 31 13.43 -2.38 -5.56
C ILE A 31 13.27 -3.10 -4.23
N ALA A 32 13.98 -2.67 -3.19
CA ALA A 32 13.92 -3.31 -1.88
C ALA A 32 12.50 -3.30 -1.29
N VAL A 33 11.79 -2.18 -1.40
CA VAL A 33 10.40 -2.04 -0.94
C VAL A 33 9.46 -2.94 -1.74
N GLN A 34 9.60 -3.00 -3.07
CA GLN A 34 8.77 -3.86 -3.91
C GLN A 34 8.94 -5.34 -3.55
N HIS A 35 10.19 -5.80 -3.31
CA HIS A 35 10.45 -7.16 -2.86
C HIS A 35 9.82 -7.42 -1.49
N LEU A 36 10.02 -6.52 -0.52
CA LEU A 36 9.43 -6.65 0.81
C LEU A 36 7.90 -6.76 0.75
N LEU A 37 7.25 -5.91 -0.03
CA LEU A 37 5.79 -5.93 -0.17
C LEU A 37 5.30 -7.21 -0.84
N SER A 38 6.01 -7.70 -1.85
CA SER A 38 5.67 -8.94 -2.54
C SER A 38 5.77 -10.14 -1.60
N GLU A 39 6.81 -10.20 -0.78
CA GLU A 39 6.98 -11.25 0.23
C GLU A 39 5.93 -11.16 1.34
N LEU A 40 5.62 -9.95 1.85
CA LEU A 40 4.59 -9.78 2.87
C LEU A 40 3.21 -10.27 2.41
N ILE A 41 2.85 -9.99 1.14
CA ILE A 41 1.61 -10.49 0.52
C ILE A 41 1.70 -12.01 0.25
N SER A 42 2.88 -12.53 -0.07
CA SER A 42 3.06 -13.97 -0.31
C SER A 42 2.96 -14.78 0.98
N ILE A 43 3.54 -14.28 2.08
CA ILE A 43 3.42 -14.86 3.43
C ILE A 43 1.96 -14.88 3.87
N SER A 44 1.20 -13.81 3.61
CA SER A 44 -0.22 -13.75 3.97
C SER A 44 -1.06 -14.78 3.22
N ASN A 45 -0.68 -15.14 2.00
CA ASN A 45 -1.36 -16.13 1.16
C ASN A 45 -0.91 -17.58 1.40
N GLY A 46 0.26 -17.78 2.04
CA GLY A 46 0.91 -19.10 2.20
C GLY A 46 0.96 -19.63 3.64
N ALA A 47 0.29 -18.98 4.59
CA ALA A 47 0.29 -19.40 5.99
C ALA A 47 -0.57 -20.67 6.21
N GLU A 48 -0.03 -21.82 5.83
CA GLU A 48 -0.28 -23.08 6.53
C GLU A 48 0.61 -23.10 7.79
N ASP A 49 -0.03 -23.26 8.95
CA ASP A 49 0.50 -23.71 10.25
C ASP A 49 1.94 -23.29 10.59
N THR A 50 2.13 -22.04 11.04
CA THR A 50 3.29 -21.71 11.88
C THR A 50 2.82 -21.37 13.28
N GLU A 51 2.91 -22.36 14.18
CA GLU A 51 2.66 -22.22 15.61
C GLU A 51 3.59 -21.13 16.20
N PHE A 52 3.05 -19.96 16.49
CA PHE A 52 3.74 -18.94 17.30
C PHE A 52 2.84 -18.49 18.46
N LEU A 53 3.48 -18.49 19.63
CA LEU A 53 2.97 -18.44 21.01
C LEU A 53 1.67 -17.66 21.28
N PRO A 54 0.77 -18.19 22.15
CA PRO A 54 -0.46 -17.51 22.53
C PRO A 54 -0.15 -16.28 23.40
N HIS A 55 -0.59 -15.10 22.95
CA HIS A 55 -0.67 -13.95 23.84
C HIS A 55 -1.76 -14.19 24.89
N ALA A 56 -1.40 -13.87 26.13
CA ALA A 56 -2.21 -14.10 27.31
C ALA A 56 -3.57 -13.39 27.23
N ALA A 57 -4.59 -14.14 27.62
CA ALA A 57 -5.97 -13.80 27.92
C ALA A 57 -6.29 -12.31 28.15
N GLY A 58 -7.26 -11.77 27.40
CA GLY A 58 -8.00 -10.60 27.88
C GLY A 58 -8.80 -9.71 26.93
N ASP A 59 -8.88 -9.91 25.61
CA ASP A 59 -9.70 -9.04 24.74
C ASP A 59 -10.41 -9.86 23.65
N GLU A 60 -11.74 -9.78 23.62
CA GLU A 60 -12.61 -10.49 22.68
C GLU A 60 -12.59 -9.89 21.25
N ASP A 61 -11.90 -8.76 21.04
CA ASP A 61 -11.96 -7.98 19.78
C ASP A 61 -10.61 -7.87 19.01
N LEU A 62 -9.52 -8.49 19.48
CA LEU A 62 -8.23 -8.34 18.82
C LEU A 62 -8.07 -9.38 17.70
N GLN A 63 -8.49 -9.03 16.47
CA GLN A 63 -8.10 -9.77 15.28
C GLN A 63 -6.58 -9.99 15.32
N SER A 64 -6.14 -11.24 15.26
CA SER A 64 -4.70 -11.55 15.29
C SER A 64 -4.02 -10.81 14.14
N TYR A 65 -2.85 -10.22 14.39
CA TYR A 65 -2.06 -9.51 13.37
C TYR A 65 -1.90 -10.33 12.08
N GLN A 66 -1.74 -11.64 12.20
CA GLN A 66 -1.66 -12.56 11.05
C GLN A 66 -2.96 -12.60 10.23
N GLN A 67 -4.12 -12.61 10.88
CA GLN A 67 -5.42 -12.60 10.22
C GLN A 67 -5.68 -11.24 9.54
N ALA A 68 -5.24 -10.13 10.16
CA ALA A 68 -5.32 -8.81 9.55
C ALA A 68 -4.44 -8.71 8.29
N LEU A 69 -3.23 -9.29 8.32
CA LEU A 69 -2.36 -9.38 7.15
C LEU A 69 -2.91 -10.32 6.06
N ALA A 70 -3.55 -11.44 6.45
CA ALA A 70 -4.17 -12.39 5.51
C ALA A 70 -5.24 -11.74 4.62
N ARG A 71 -5.87 -10.66 5.07
CA ARG A 71 -6.86 -9.89 4.29
C ARG A 71 -6.21 -8.98 3.23
N ASP A 72 -4.89 -8.96 3.12
CA ASP A 72 -4.11 -8.10 2.21
C ASP A 72 -4.58 -6.63 2.25
N PRO A 73 -4.35 -5.92 3.38
CA PRO A 73 -4.84 -4.56 3.57
C PRO A 73 -4.30 -3.58 2.52
N ILE A 74 -3.13 -3.86 1.94
CA ILE A 74 -2.52 -3.02 0.92
C ILE A 74 -3.29 -3.14 -0.40
N SER A 75 -3.65 -4.35 -0.82
CA SER A 75 -4.48 -4.54 -2.01
C SER A 75 -5.89 -3.96 -1.85
N LEU A 76 -6.49 -4.07 -0.66
CA LEU A 76 -7.77 -3.43 -0.35
C LEU A 76 -7.66 -1.91 -0.46
N CYS A 77 -6.61 -1.31 0.12
CA CYS A 77 -6.35 0.11 0.00
C CYS A 77 -6.21 0.53 -1.48
N ARG A 78 -5.37 -0.18 -2.26
CA ARG A 78 -5.23 0.06 -3.71
C ARG A 78 -6.55 -0.07 -4.46
N ALA A 79 -7.43 -1.00 -4.07
CA ALA A 79 -8.73 -1.18 -4.70
C ALA A 79 -9.65 0.02 -4.44
N VAL A 80 -9.72 0.50 -3.19
CA VAL A 80 -10.50 1.70 -2.81
C VAL A 80 -10.02 2.91 -3.56
N VAL A 81 -8.71 3.18 -3.53
CA VAL A 81 -8.11 4.33 -4.22
C VAL A 81 -8.38 4.27 -5.71
N ARG A 82 -8.12 3.13 -6.37
CA ARG A 82 -8.42 2.97 -7.81
C ARG A 82 -9.89 3.22 -8.10
N ASN A 83 -10.80 2.66 -7.30
CA ASN A 83 -12.24 2.79 -7.51
C ASN A 83 -12.71 4.24 -7.52
N LEU A 84 -12.20 5.05 -6.58
CA LEU A 84 -12.52 6.46 -6.44
C LEU A 84 -11.93 7.31 -7.58
N HIS A 85 -10.75 6.95 -8.07
CA HIS A 85 -10.08 7.69 -9.15
C HIS A 85 -10.60 7.34 -10.56
N VAL A 86 -11.31 6.22 -10.73
CA VAL A 86 -11.86 5.82 -12.05
C VAL A 86 -13.02 6.70 -12.51
N SER A 87 -13.78 7.31 -11.60
CA SER A 87 -14.95 8.12 -11.93
C SER A 87 -15.00 9.42 -11.14
N SER A 88 -15.18 10.54 -11.86
CA SER A 88 -15.39 11.85 -11.24
C SER A 88 -16.62 11.88 -10.33
N ILE A 89 -17.66 11.11 -10.64
CA ILE A 89 -18.88 11.00 -9.83
C ILE A 89 -18.56 10.40 -8.46
N ARG A 90 -17.77 9.32 -8.42
CA ARG A 90 -17.35 8.68 -7.17
C ARG A 90 -16.45 9.57 -6.34
N HIS A 91 -15.54 10.28 -7.02
CA HIS A 91 -14.71 11.28 -6.37
C HIS A 91 -15.54 12.43 -5.76
N GLU A 92 -16.57 12.90 -6.45
CA GLU A 92 -17.49 13.93 -5.92
C GLU A 92 -18.30 13.40 -4.74
N GLU A 93 -18.84 12.18 -4.83
CA GLU A 93 -19.55 11.51 -3.74
C GLU A 93 -18.67 11.40 -2.49
N PHE A 94 -17.45 10.93 -2.63
CA PHE A 94 -16.48 10.88 -1.54
C PHE A 94 -16.18 12.27 -0.96
N GLY A 95 -16.05 13.28 -1.82
CA GLY A 95 -15.91 14.68 -1.40
C GLY A 95 -17.13 15.22 -0.63
N ARG A 96 -18.33 14.69 -0.87
CA ARG A 96 -19.52 15.03 -0.05
C ARG A 96 -19.45 14.37 1.32
N ILE A 97 -19.00 13.12 1.39
CA ILE A 97 -18.81 12.39 2.65
C ILE A 97 -17.78 13.10 3.52
N THR A 98 -16.62 13.46 2.98
CA THR A 98 -15.56 14.15 3.75
C THR A 98 -16.06 15.48 4.32
N ARG A 99 -16.78 16.27 3.52
CA ARG A 99 -17.41 17.52 3.98
C ARG A 99 -18.47 17.29 5.07
N ALA A 100 -19.30 16.26 4.93
CA ALA A 100 -20.32 15.93 5.92
C ALA A 100 -19.71 15.49 7.27
N LEU A 101 -18.56 14.81 7.22
CA LEU A 101 -17.78 14.40 8.39
C LEU A 101 -16.85 15.49 8.93
N LEU A 102 -16.88 16.70 8.34
CA LEU A 102 -16.00 17.82 8.70
C LEU A 102 -14.49 17.48 8.63
N LEU A 103 -14.14 16.55 7.74
CA LEU A 103 -12.76 16.14 7.51
C LEU A 103 -12.06 17.09 6.52
N PRO A 104 -10.71 17.14 6.54
CA PRO A 104 -9.94 17.84 5.52
C PRO A 104 -10.35 17.40 4.11
N SER A 105 -10.50 18.36 3.20
CA SER A 105 -10.83 18.11 1.79
C SER A 105 -9.61 17.59 1.02
N LEU A 106 -9.07 16.46 1.46
CA LEU A 106 -7.94 15.77 0.87
C LEU A 106 -8.39 14.72 -0.14
N GLN A 107 -7.53 14.45 -1.12
CA GLN A 107 -7.69 13.32 -2.03
C GLN A 107 -6.88 12.13 -1.51
N LEU A 108 -7.39 10.92 -1.75
CA LEU A 108 -6.59 9.71 -1.56
C LEU A 108 -5.44 9.67 -2.58
N LEU A 109 -4.26 9.29 -2.10
CA LEU A 109 -3.06 9.20 -2.91
C LEU A 109 -3.00 7.84 -3.61
N ARG A 110 -2.51 7.86 -4.86
CA ARG A 110 -2.28 6.62 -5.63
C ARG A 110 -0.90 6.08 -5.34
N ASP A 111 -0.84 4.76 -5.30
CA ASP A 111 0.42 4.04 -5.39
C ASP A 111 1.04 4.20 -6.79
N VAL A 112 2.36 4.38 -6.86
CA VAL A 112 3.12 4.63 -8.08
C VAL A 112 4.37 3.75 -8.07
N ASP A 113 4.40 2.73 -8.93
CA ASP A 113 5.42 1.68 -8.92
C ASP A 113 6.87 2.18 -9.03
N THR A 114 7.10 3.37 -9.60
CA THR A 114 8.44 3.94 -9.79
C THR A 114 8.90 4.79 -8.61
N ARG A 115 8.04 5.04 -7.61
CA ARG A 115 8.30 5.95 -6.49
C ARG A 115 8.35 5.16 -5.18
N TRP A 116 9.51 5.12 -4.55
CA TRP A 116 9.78 4.26 -3.38
C TRP A 116 8.90 4.50 -2.14
N ASP A 117 8.34 5.70 -1.98
CA ASP A 117 7.50 6.11 -0.85
C ASP A 117 5.99 6.15 -1.18
N SER A 118 5.57 5.80 -2.39
CA SER A 118 4.16 5.92 -2.80
C SER A 118 3.20 5.04 -1.99
N VAL A 119 3.61 3.82 -1.66
CA VAL A 119 2.80 2.88 -0.88
C VAL A 119 2.60 3.42 0.53
N TYR A 120 3.67 3.95 1.13
CA TYR A 120 3.62 4.55 2.46
C TYR A 120 2.66 5.75 2.48
N GLU A 121 2.82 6.69 1.55
CA GLU A 121 1.96 7.88 1.42
C GLU A 121 0.50 7.51 1.14
N MET A 122 0.24 6.46 0.34
CA MET A 122 -1.11 5.94 0.12
C MET A 122 -1.73 5.42 1.42
N ILE A 123 -0.99 4.60 2.18
CA ILE A 123 -1.46 4.01 3.44
C ILE A 123 -1.68 5.09 4.49
N ASP A 124 -0.74 6.01 4.66
CA ASP A 124 -0.83 7.10 5.64
C ASP A 124 -2.06 7.98 5.36
N ARG A 125 -2.28 8.36 4.09
CA ARG A 125 -3.49 9.09 3.68
C ARG A 125 -4.77 8.27 3.89
N ALA A 126 -4.73 6.96 3.65
CA ALA A 126 -5.89 6.11 3.88
C ALA A 126 -6.26 6.00 5.37
N ILE A 127 -5.25 5.98 6.25
CA ILE A 127 -5.44 6.02 7.71
C ILE A 127 -6.06 7.36 8.12
N GLU A 128 -5.52 8.49 7.62
CA GLU A 128 -6.06 9.83 7.87
C GLU A 128 -7.53 9.94 7.44
N MET A 129 -7.88 9.31 6.31
CA MET A 129 -9.23 9.35 5.73
C MET A 129 -10.11 8.15 6.11
N ARG A 130 -9.73 7.33 7.09
CA ARG A 130 -10.39 6.05 7.40
C ARG A 130 -11.89 6.19 7.62
N GLN A 131 -12.33 7.18 8.39
CA GLN A 131 -13.76 7.40 8.64
C GLN A 131 -14.57 7.66 7.36
N ALA A 132 -14.01 8.43 6.42
CA ALA A 132 -14.65 8.68 5.14
C ALA A 132 -14.66 7.43 4.25
N ILE A 133 -13.57 6.65 4.28
CA ILE A 133 -13.48 5.37 3.57
C ILE A 133 -14.53 4.40 4.10
N ASP A 134 -14.60 4.21 5.41
CA ASP A 134 -15.57 3.32 6.07
C ASP A 134 -16.99 3.72 5.69
N HIS A 135 -17.32 5.01 5.72
CA HIS A 135 -18.64 5.50 5.30
C HIS A 135 -18.89 5.27 3.81
N TYR A 136 -17.89 5.45 2.95
CA TYR A 136 -18.01 5.21 1.50
C TYR A 136 -18.23 3.73 1.18
N THR A 137 -17.46 2.84 1.81
CA THR A 137 -17.57 1.39 1.58
C THR A 137 -18.88 0.82 2.13
N ASN A 138 -19.36 1.34 3.26
CA ASN A 138 -20.63 0.91 3.86
C ASN A 138 -21.87 1.38 3.11
N ASN A 139 -21.80 2.49 2.36
CA ASN A 139 -22.98 3.10 1.72
C ASN A 139 -23.00 2.95 0.20
N SER A 140 -21.91 2.51 -0.44
CA SER A 140 -21.85 2.41 -1.89
C SER A 140 -22.32 1.04 -2.39
N ASP A 141 -23.28 1.05 -3.32
CA ASP A 141 -23.78 -0.14 -4.01
C ASP A 141 -22.68 -0.97 -4.67
N PHE A 142 -21.58 -0.32 -5.08
CA PHE A 142 -20.42 -0.99 -5.68
C PHE A 142 -19.80 -2.01 -4.71
N TRP A 143 -19.59 -1.64 -3.45
CA TRP A 143 -18.98 -2.54 -2.46
C TRP A 143 -19.97 -3.57 -1.95
N HIS A 144 -21.27 -3.24 -1.88
CA HIS A 144 -22.33 -4.21 -1.58
C HIS A 144 -22.49 -5.29 -2.66
N ALA A 145 -22.19 -4.98 -3.92
CA ALA A 145 -22.13 -5.96 -5.00
C ALA A 145 -20.84 -6.82 -4.98
N HIS A 146 -19.81 -6.38 -4.25
CA HIS A 146 -18.49 -7.00 -4.14
C HIS A 146 -18.10 -7.28 -2.68
N LYS A 147 -19.02 -7.90 -1.90
CA LYS A 147 -18.88 -8.16 -0.45
C LYS A 147 -17.61 -8.88 0.00
N ASN A 148 -16.88 -9.55 -0.89
CA ASN A 148 -15.59 -10.18 -0.58
C ASN A 148 -14.40 -9.19 -0.47
N VAL A 149 -14.65 -7.88 -0.61
CA VAL A 149 -13.61 -6.82 -0.63
C VAL A 149 -13.94 -5.69 0.37
N CYS A 150 -14.93 -5.89 1.24
CA CYS A 150 -15.40 -4.84 2.15
C CYS A 150 -14.54 -4.78 3.42
N LEU A 151 -14.10 -3.58 3.80
CA LEU A 151 -13.33 -3.31 5.03
C LEU A 151 -14.17 -3.46 6.32
N THR A 152 -15.42 -3.85 6.20
CA THR A 152 -16.46 -3.71 7.23
C THR A 152 -16.54 -4.88 8.20
N ASP A 153 -15.74 -5.93 8.00
CA ASP A 153 -15.64 -7.06 8.95
C ASP A 153 -14.68 -6.72 10.11
N MET A 154 -14.74 -5.49 10.62
CA MET A 154 -14.01 -4.96 11.78
C MET A 154 -14.94 -4.83 13.00
N GLU A 155 -15.81 -5.81 13.20
CA GLU A 155 -16.58 -6.02 14.43
C GLU A 155 -16.25 -7.40 15.00
#